data_AF-A0A432I8W9-F1
#
_entry.id   AF-A0A432I8W9-F1
#
_cell.length_a   1.000
_cell.length_b   1.000
_cell.length_c   1.000
_cell.angle_alpha   90.00
_cell.angle_beta   90.00
_cell.angle_gamma   90.00
#
_symmetry.space_group_name_H-M   'P 1'
#
loop_
_entity.id
_entity.type
_entity.pdbx_description
1 polymer ?
#
loop_
_entity_poly.entity_id
_entity_poly.type
_entity_poly.pdbx_seq_one_letter_code
_entity_poly.pdbx_strand_id
1 'polypeptide(L)' 'MIALNFWRAIADFTTKYLFTPYDILRSIALESWWMSNIVSIVLIGTGILLFFYWLIKLQSFKRAGTE' A
#
# COMPACT_ATOMS: atom_id res chain seq x y z
N MET A 1 0.72 -36.24 18.03
CA MET A 1 1.82 -35.85 17.12
C MET A 1 1.38 -35.19 15.81
N ILE A 2 0.09 -35.23 15.40
CA ILE A 2 -0.39 -34.53 14.17
C ILE A 2 -0.63 -33.03 14.40
N ALA A 3 -1.27 -32.65 15.53
CA ALA A 3 -1.55 -31.25 15.84
C ALA A 3 -0.27 -30.39 15.94
N LEU A 4 0.81 -30.93 16.50
CA LEU A 4 2.10 -30.24 16.57
C LEU A 4 2.68 -29.95 15.18
N ASN A 5 2.48 -30.85 14.22
CA ASN A 5 2.95 -30.68 12.84
C ASN A 5 2.11 -29.65 12.08
N PHE A 6 0.79 -29.60 12.33
CA PHE A 6 -0.09 -28.58 11.75
C PHE A 6 0.32 -27.16 12.20
N TRP A 7 0.53 -26.95 13.49
CA TRP A 7 0.96 -25.64 14.01
C TRP A 7 2.35 -25.25 13.54
N ARG A 8 3.28 -26.21 13.41
CA ARG A 8 4.62 -25.97 12.83
C ARG A 8 4.54 -25.58 11.35
N ALA A 9 3.66 -26.22 10.57
CA ALA A 9 3.46 -25.86 9.17
C ALA A 9 2.92 -24.44 9.01
N ILE A 10 1.97 -24.03 9.86
CA ILE A 10 1.47 -22.65 9.88
C ILE A 10 2.59 -21.67 10.28
N ALA A 11 3.38 -22.01 11.29
CA ALA A 11 4.50 -21.18 11.73
C ALA A 11 5.53 -21.00 10.60
N ASP A 12 5.92 -22.09 9.93
CA ASP A 12 6.85 -22.06 8.80
C ASP A 12 6.26 -21.28 7.62
N PHE A 13 4.99 -21.51 7.27
CA PHE A 13 4.31 -20.73 6.23
C PHE A 13 4.37 -19.23 6.52
N THR A 14 4.03 -18.86 7.76
CA THR A 14 3.92 -17.46 8.16
C THR A 14 5.27 -16.77 8.24
N THR A 15 6.28 -17.42 8.83
CA THR A 15 7.61 -16.83 9.06
C THR A 15 8.54 -16.90 7.86
N LYS A 16 8.40 -17.88 6.97
CA LYS A 16 9.31 -18.06 5.83
C LYS A 16 8.73 -17.59 4.51
N TYR A 17 7.40 -17.60 4.34
CA TYR A 17 6.76 -17.36 3.05
C TYR A 17 5.78 -16.18 3.07
N LEU A 18 4.80 -16.17 3.98
CA LEU A 18 3.76 -15.16 4.01
C LEU A 18 4.33 -13.74 4.23
N PHE A 19 5.34 -13.64 5.09
CA PHE A 19 5.95 -12.36 5.45
C PHE A 19 7.22 -12.01 4.68
N THR A 20 7.64 -12.82 3.70
CA THR A 20 8.80 -12.49 2.84
C THR A 20 8.70 -11.08 2.23
N PRO A 21 7.53 -10.62 1.72
CA PRO A 21 7.42 -9.25 1.20
C PRO A 21 7.69 -8.17 2.25
N TYR A 22 7.28 -8.41 3.50
CA TYR A 22 7.51 -7.47 4.61
C TYR A 22 8.98 -7.47 5.06
N ASP A 23 9.66 -8.62 5.02
CA ASP A 23 11.09 -8.69 5.31
C ASP A 23 11.90 -7.96 4.23
N ILE A 24 11.50 -8.07 2.96
CA ILE A 24 12.09 -7.31 1.85
C ILE A 24 11.88 -5.81 2.09
N LEU A 25 10.66 -5.35 2.37
CA LEU A 25 10.38 -3.94 2.67
C LEU A 25 11.20 -3.43 3.86
N ARG A 26 11.34 -4.24 4.93
CA ARG A 26 12.17 -3.89 6.10
C ARG A 26 13.64 -3.74 5.72
N SER A 27 14.18 -4.62 4.88
CA SER A 27 15.57 -4.50 4.41
C SER A 27 15.79 -3.24 3.58
N ILE A 28 14.87 -2.92 2.67
CA ILE A 28 14.90 -1.69 1.86
C ILE A 28 14.80 -0.45 2.75
N ALA A 29 14.02 -0.49 3.83
CA ALA A 29 13.88 0.64 4.76
C ALA A 29 15.21 1.04 5.43
N LEU A 30 16.13 0.09 5.63
CA LEU A 30 17.45 0.37 6.19
C LEU A 30 18.35 1.13 5.21
N GLU A 31 18.13 0.95 3.91
CA GLU A 31 18.90 1.61 2.85
C GLU A 31 18.24 2.91 2.38
N SER A 32 16.91 2.93 2.27
CA SER A 32 16.14 4.07 1.79
C SER A 32 14.71 4.05 2.32
N TRP A 33 14.42 5.01 3.20
CA TRP A 33 13.08 5.26 3.69
C TRP A 33 12.08 5.58 2.56
N TRP A 34 12.52 6.35 1.55
CA TRP A 34 11.68 6.71 0.41
C TRP A 34 11.25 5.49 -0.41
N MET A 35 12.20 4.59 -0.68
CA MET A 35 11.93 3.39 -1.48
C MET A 35 11.03 2.41 -0.73
N SER A 36 11.24 2.25 0.58
CA SER A 36 10.37 1.41 1.42
C SER A 36 8.91 1.92 1.47
N ASN A 37 8.68 3.21 1.20
CA ASN A 37 7.36 3.83 1.24
C ASN A 37 6.77 4.11 -0.15
N ILE A 38 7.33 3.53 -1.22
CA ILE A 38 6.93 3.85 -2.59
C ILE A 38 5.44 3.61 -2.85
N VAL A 39 4.86 2.54 -2.30
CA VAL A 39 3.41 2.26 -2.43
C VAL A 39 2.57 3.35 -1.77
N SER A 40 2.93 3.76 -0.56
CA SER A 40 2.26 4.85 0.15
C SER A 40 2.36 6.17 -0.61
N ILE A 41 3.55 6.48 -1.14
CA ILE A 41 3.80 7.69 -1.93
C ILE A 41 2.94 7.71 -3.20
N VAL A 42 2.86 6.57 -3.91
CA VAL A 42 2.03 6.44 -5.12
C VAL A 42 0.54 6.59 -4.79
N LEU A 43 0.06 5.95 -3.72
CA LEU A 43 -1.34 6.07 -3.29
C LEU A 43 -1.70 7.50 -2.88
N ILE A 44 -0.86 8.14 -2.07
CA ILE A 44 -1.06 9.54 -1.65
C ILE A 44 -1.01 10.46 -2.87
N GLY A 45 -0.01 10.31 -3.74
CA GLY A 45 0.13 11.10 -4.97
C GLY A 45 -1.08 10.95 -5.90
N THR A 46 -1.54 9.71 -6.12
CA THR A 46 -2.73 9.44 -6.94
C THR A 46 -4.00 10.02 -6.31
N GLY A 47 -4.16 9.87 -4.99
CA GLY A 47 -5.29 10.45 -4.27
C GLY A 47 -5.34 11.98 -4.39
N ILE A 48 -4.19 12.65 -4.27
CA ILE A 48 -4.06 14.10 -4.45
C ILE A 48 -4.44 14.49 -5.90
N LEU A 49 -3.93 13.78 -6.91
CA LEU A 49 -4.25 14.06 -8.32
C LEU A 49 -5.75 13.93 -8.61
N LEU A 50 -6.37 12.84 -8.14
CA LEU A 50 -7.81 12.61 -8.30
C LEU A 50 -8.64 13.67 -7.55
N PHE A 51 -8.21 14.06 -6.35
CA PHE A 51 -8.85 15.10 -5.57
C PHE A 51 -8.84 16.44 -6.30
N PHE A 52 -7.68 16.87 -6.81
CA PHE A 52 -7.60 18.11 -7.60
C PHE A 52 -8.37 18.03 -8.92
N TYR A 53 -8.33 16.90 -9.61
CA TYR A 53 -9.16 16.67 -10.80
C TYR A 53 -10.64 16.88 -10.48
N TRP A 54 -11.13 16.33 -9.36
CA TRP A 54 -12.51 16.52 -8.94
C TRP A 54 -12.81 17.99 -8.60
N LEU A 55 -11.97 18.68 -7.83
CA LEU A 55 -12.17 20.10 -7.52
C LEU A 55 -12.28 20.98 -8.77
N ILE A 56 -11.43 20.73 -9.77
CA ILE A 56 -11.48 21.43 -11.05
C ILE A 56 -12.79 21.14 -11.78
N LYS A 57 -13.27 19.89 -11.77
CA LYS A 57 -14.56 19.52 -12.36
C LYS A 57 -15.75 20.19 -11.68
N LEU A 58 -15.76 20.24 -10.34
CA LEU A 58 -16.78 20.97 -9.59
C LEU A 58 -16.84 22.45 -10.00
N GLN A 59 -15.69 23.12 -10.07
CA GLN A 59 -15.64 24.51 -10.51
C GLN A 59 -16.12 24.69 -11.96
N SER A 60 -15.83 23.72 -12.83
CA SER A 60 -16.32 23.73 -14.22
C SER A 60 -17.84 23.67 -14.30
N PHE A 61 -18.49 22.80 -13.51
CA PHE A 61 -19.95 22.71 -13.47
C PHE A 61 -20.58 24.00 -12.91
N LYS A 62 -19.99 24.56 -11.86
CA LYS A 62 -20.39 25.87 -11.32
C LYS A 62 -20.42 26.98 -12.36
N ARG A 63 -19.35 27.06 -13.14
CA ARG A 63 -19.22 28.08 -14.19
C ARG A 63 -20.16 27.85 -15.36
N ALA A 64 -20.46 26.59 -15.67
CA ALA A 64 -21.40 26.23 -16.74
C ALA A 64 -22.87 26.44 -16.34
N GLY A 65 -23.16 26.70 -15.05
CA GLY A 65 -24.54 26.80 -14.55
C GLY A 65 -25.30 25.48 -14.63
N THR A 66 -24.59 24.35 -14.67
CA THR A 66 -25.15 22.99 -14.75
C THR A 66 -25.15 22.30 -13.38
N GLU A 67 -25.16 23.09 -12.30
CA GLU A 67 -25.32 22.60 -10.93
C GLU A 67 -26.79 22.33 -10.62
#